data_AF-A0A9D1FG30-F1
#
_entry.id   AF-A0A9D1FG30-F1
#
_cell.length_a   1.000
_cell.length_b   1.000
_cell.length_c   1.000
_cell.angle_alpha   90.00
_cell.angle_beta   90.00
_cell.angle_gamma   90.00
#
_symmetry.space_group_name_H-M   'P 1'
#
loop_
_entity.id
_entity.type
_entity.pdbx_description
1 polymer ?
#
loop_
_entity_poly.entity_id
_entity_poly.type
_entity_poly.pdbx_seq_one_letter_code
_entity_poly.pdbx_strand_id
1 'polypeptide(L)'
;MSFIPRVTCRRCGRQYSGLRGRCPYCGTRRVKQSDRVPATSAGADPATPAGERAASNSRWQLIFGGILLLAVILAVVVLVSISLNGSTAPGAVNTPVIPSMTPPAETQPIITPPPVETPSPQVDSVTIYVAGQSVDELDGQFAMNPEYNGPGNTQTVSVAIFPATVNAAGYIEWSSSDPDVISVTPNEGGTTCTLTQLGEGTITITVTVFGVSDSVTVFALNMPS
;
A
#
# COMPACT_ATOMS: atom_id res chain seq x y z
N MET A 1 -16.74 24.66 59.65
CA MET A 1 -16.79 23.23 60.01
C MET A 1 -15.51 22.58 59.48
N SER A 2 -14.58 22.20 60.36
CA SER A 2 -13.28 21.65 59.96
C SER A 2 -13.45 20.19 59.51
N PHE A 3 -13.41 19.95 58.21
CA PHE A 3 -13.37 18.60 57.66
C PHE A 3 -11.96 18.04 57.84
N ILE A 4 -11.76 17.27 58.90
CA ILE A 4 -10.51 16.54 59.10
C ILE A 4 -10.40 15.51 57.98
N PRO A 5 -9.41 15.60 57.07
CA PRO A 5 -9.30 14.69 55.95
C PRO A 5 -9.07 13.26 56.46
N ARG A 6 -9.81 12.30 55.91
CA ARG A 6 -9.61 10.86 56.17
C ARG A 6 -8.75 10.27 55.06
N VAL A 7 -7.83 9.39 55.43
CA VAL A 7 -6.94 8.70 54.49
C VAL A 7 -7.03 7.20 54.74
N THR A 8 -7.12 6.41 53.69
CA THR A 8 -7.06 4.94 53.74
C THR A 8 -5.60 4.47 53.82
N CYS A 9 -5.31 3.56 54.73
CA CYS A 9 -3.98 2.94 54.80
C CYS A 9 -3.81 1.96 53.63
N ARG A 10 -2.72 2.12 52.85
CA ARG A 10 -2.39 1.20 51.74
C ARG A 10 -2.13 -0.24 52.18
N ARG A 11 -1.68 -0.46 53.43
CA ARG A 11 -1.31 -1.81 53.91
C ARG A 11 -2.46 -2.55 54.59
N CYS A 12 -3.26 -1.86 55.40
CA CYS A 12 -4.35 -2.50 56.16
C CYS A 12 -5.76 -2.06 55.75
N GLY A 13 -5.90 -1.19 54.76
CA GLY A 13 -7.19 -0.73 54.22
C GLY A 13 -8.01 0.19 55.14
N ARG A 14 -7.67 0.27 56.44
CA ARG A 14 -8.43 1.06 57.42
C ARG A 14 -8.25 2.56 57.22
N GLN A 15 -9.34 3.30 57.43
CA GLN A 15 -9.34 4.76 57.39
C GLN A 15 -8.82 5.35 58.71
N TYR A 16 -7.99 6.39 58.61
CA TYR A 16 -7.48 7.13 59.75
C TYR A 16 -7.38 8.63 59.41
N SER A 17 -7.15 9.47 60.42
CA SER A 17 -6.98 10.91 60.22
C SER A 17 -5.72 11.22 59.43
N GLY A 18 -5.84 12.02 58.36
CA GLY A 18 -4.74 12.47 57.51
C GLY A 18 -3.73 13.38 58.20
N LEU A 19 -4.00 13.81 59.44
CA LEU A 19 -3.07 14.56 60.29
C LEU A 19 -1.91 13.68 60.79
N ARG A 20 -2.05 12.34 60.76
CA ARG A 20 -1.03 11.41 61.27
C ARG A 20 -0.14 10.91 60.14
N GLY A 21 1.19 11.01 60.31
CA GLY A 21 2.18 10.53 59.34
C GLY A 21 2.39 9.01 59.31
N ARG A 22 1.82 8.27 60.27
CA ARG A 22 1.86 6.80 60.34
C ARG A 22 0.47 6.24 60.62
N CYS A 23 0.18 5.07 60.06
CA CYS A 23 -1.08 4.39 60.34
C CYS A 23 -1.10 3.90 61.80
N PRO A 24 -2.12 4.23 62.60
CA PRO A 24 -2.22 3.80 64.00
C PRO A 24 -2.47 2.29 64.16
N TYR A 25 -2.95 1.62 63.12
CA TYR A 25 -3.32 0.20 63.18
C TYR A 25 -2.20 -0.75 62.76
N CYS A 26 -1.30 -0.33 61.86
CA CYS A 26 -0.25 -1.20 61.31
C CYS A 26 1.14 -0.55 61.25
N GLY A 27 1.31 0.66 61.79
CA GLY A 27 2.60 1.35 61.92
C GLY A 27 3.24 1.86 60.61
N THR A 28 2.63 1.57 59.45
CA THR A 28 3.18 1.97 58.15
C THR A 28 3.27 3.48 58.01
N ARG A 29 4.42 3.95 57.52
CA ARG A 29 4.66 5.37 57.21
C ARG A 29 3.85 5.74 55.97
N ARG A 30 3.18 6.89 56.03
CA ARG A 30 2.55 7.50 54.86
C ARG A 30 3.67 7.99 53.95
N VAL A 31 3.84 7.33 52.80
CA VAL A 31 4.70 7.85 51.73
C VAL A 31 3.93 8.96 51.02
N LYS A 32 4.55 10.14 50.92
CA LYS A 32 4.04 11.20 50.04
C LYS A 32 4.22 10.66 48.62
N GLN A 33 3.11 10.44 47.91
CA GLN A 33 3.18 10.07 46.51
C GLN A 33 3.97 11.18 45.81
N SER A 34 5.04 10.83 45.10
CA SER A 34 5.81 11.81 44.35
C SER A 34 4.87 12.50 43.37
N ASP A 35 4.83 13.83 43.37
CA ASP A 35 4.18 14.67 42.34
C ASP A 35 4.87 14.56 40.97
N ARG A 36 5.50 13.41 40.70
CA ARG A 36 6.01 13.09 39.39
C ARG A 36 4.79 12.78 38.54
N VAL A 37 4.24 13.83 37.93
CA VAL A 37 3.37 13.73 36.76
C VAL A 37 4.02 12.69 35.85
N PRO A 38 3.29 11.67 35.36
CA PRO A 38 3.83 10.79 34.34
C PRO A 38 4.41 11.68 33.26
N ALA A 39 5.71 11.55 32.98
CA ALA A 39 6.29 12.27 31.86
C ALA A 39 5.40 11.97 30.65
N THR A 40 5.03 13.01 29.90
CA THR A 40 4.45 12.86 28.57
C THR A 40 5.25 11.77 27.87
N SER A 41 4.55 10.76 27.34
CA SER A 41 5.23 9.69 26.62
C SER A 41 6.11 10.34 25.56
N ALA A 42 7.32 9.81 25.33
CA ALA A 42 8.29 10.45 24.44
C ALA A 42 7.68 10.84 23.07
N GLY A 43 6.67 10.11 22.58
CA GLY A 43 5.95 10.45 21.34
C GLY A 43 5.15 11.76 21.34
N ALA A 44 4.89 12.37 22.51
CA ALA A 44 4.21 13.67 22.61
C ALA A 44 5.17 14.86 22.62
N ASP A 45 6.47 14.63 22.88
CA ASP A 45 7.49 15.68 22.85
C ASP A 45 8.17 15.73 21.48
N PRO A 46 8.02 16.83 20.71
CA PRO A 46 8.54 16.94 19.34
C PRO A 46 10.07 16.98 19.28
N ALA A 47 10.73 17.26 20.40
CA ALA A 47 12.19 17.29 20.51
C ALA A 47 12.81 15.90 20.79
N THR A 48 12.02 14.82 20.74
CA THR A 48 12.51 13.45 20.92
C THR A 48 12.44 12.67 19.61
N PRO A 49 13.32 11.66 19.41
CA PRO A 49 13.29 10.81 18.23
C PRO A 49 12.01 9.96 18.11
N ALA A 50 11.20 9.88 19.16
CA ALA A 50 9.87 9.28 19.10
C ALA A 50 8.81 10.27 18.57
N GLY A 51 8.93 11.56 18.94
CA GLY A 51 8.10 12.64 18.41
C GLY A 51 8.35 12.92 16.93
N GLU A 52 9.61 12.89 16.47
CA GLU A 52 9.95 13.06 15.05
C GLU A 52 9.32 11.98 14.16
N ARG A 53 9.30 10.72 14.63
CA ARG A 53 8.65 9.60 13.92
C ARG A 53 7.12 9.67 13.95
N ALA A 54 6.53 10.23 15.00
CA ALA A 54 5.09 10.47 15.06
C ALA A 54 4.67 11.62 14.12
N ALA A 55 5.52 12.65 13.99
CA ALA A 55 5.29 13.77 13.08
C ALA A 55 5.43 13.38 11.60
N SER A 56 6.39 12.52 11.25
CA SER A 56 6.55 12.06 9.86
C SER A 56 5.34 11.24 9.39
N ASN A 57 4.85 10.30 10.21
CA ASN A 57 3.70 9.48 9.88
C ASN A 57 2.41 10.32 9.72
N SER A 58 2.18 11.27 10.62
CA SER A 58 1.02 12.17 10.52
C SER A 58 1.08 13.10 9.30
N ARG A 59 2.26 13.53 8.86
CA ARG A 59 2.43 14.32 7.63
C ARG A 59 2.04 13.54 6.38
N TRP A 60 2.46 12.28 6.26
CA TRP A 60 2.06 11.41 5.14
C TRP A 60 0.57 11.07 5.17
N GLN A 61 0.01 10.82 6.36
CA GLN A 61 -1.43 10.56 6.52
C GLN A 61 -2.30 11.75 6.09
N LEU A 62 -1.86 12.99 6.36
CA LEU A 62 -2.57 14.20 5.91
C LEU A 62 -2.47 14.40 4.38
N ILE A 63 -1.35 14.02 3.76
CA ILE A 63 -1.18 14.08 2.30
C ILE A 63 -2.09 13.06 1.63
N PHE A 64 -2.03 11.78 2.04
CA PHE A 64 -2.88 10.74 1.46
C PHE A 64 -4.37 11.01 1.71
N GLY A 65 -4.74 11.43 2.92
CA GLY A 65 -6.12 11.81 3.24
C GLY A 65 -6.62 13.01 2.44
N GLY A 66 -5.76 14.02 2.24
CA GLY A 66 -6.08 15.20 1.44
C GLY A 66 -6.31 14.87 -0.03
N ILE A 67 -5.45 14.04 -0.64
CA ILE A 67 -5.58 13.60 -2.03
C ILE A 67 -6.85 12.77 -2.22
N LEU A 68 -7.14 11.83 -1.30
CA LEU A 68 -8.34 11.00 -1.35
C LEU A 68 -9.61 11.86 -1.28
N LEU A 69 -9.65 12.84 -0.37
CA LEU A 69 -10.78 13.77 -0.26
C LEU A 69 -10.97 14.58 -1.55
N LEU A 70 -9.89 15.07 -2.15
CA LEU A 70 -9.95 15.82 -3.41
C LEU A 70 -10.48 14.98 -4.57
N ALA A 71 -10.04 13.72 -4.69
CA ALA A 71 -10.50 12.79 -5.72
C ALA A 71 -12.01 12.51 -5.63
N VAL A 72 -12.53 12.33 -4.41
CA VAL A 72 -13.97 12.10 -4.19
C VAL A 72 -14.79 13.33 -4.58
N ILE A 73 -14.34 14.53 -4.24
CA ILE A 73 -15.01 15.78 -4.64
C ILE A 73 -15.06 15.89 -6.17
N LEU A 74 -13.95 15.64 -6.85
CA LEU A 74 -13.90 15.69 -8.32
C LEU A 74 -14.83 14.67 -8.97
N ALA A 75 -14.87 13.43 -8.47
CA ALA A 75 -15.77 12.39 -8.96
C ALA A 75 -17.24 12.79 -8.84
N VAL A 76 -17.64 13.40 -7.71
CA VAL A 76 -19.02 13.87 -7.50
C VAL A 76 -19.36 15.03 -8.45
N VAL A 77 -18.46 15.99 -8.62
CA VAL A 77 -18.67 17.12 -9.55
C VAL A 77 -18.85 16.62 -10.99
N VAL A 78 -18.02 15.67 -11.43
CA VAL A 78 -18.14 15.07 -12.76
C VAL A 78 -19.46 14.32 -12.92
N LEU A 79 -19.84 13.50 -11.93
CA LEU A 79 -21.11 12.76 -11.96
C LEU A 79 -22.32 13.69 -12.06
N VAL A 80 -22.33 14.79 -11.29
CA VAL A 80 -23.39 15.80 -11.36
C VAL A 80 -23.39 16.52 -12.71
N SER A 81 -22.21 16.84 -13.27
CA SER A 81 -22.13 17.51 -14.58
C SER A 81 -22.66 16.65 -15.72
N ILE A 82 -22.41 15.33 -15.70
CA ILE A 82 -22.95 14.39 -16.69
C ILE A 82 -24.46 14.20 -16.46
N SER A 83 -24.90 14.11 -15.20
CA SER A 83 -26.32 13.97 -14.85
C SER A 83 -27.16 15.19 -15.26
N LEU A 84 -26.58 16.39 -15.28
CA LEU A 84 -27.28 17.62 -15.68
C LEU A 84 -27.32 17.82 -17.20
N ASN A 85 -26.46 17.15 -17.97
CA ASN A 85 -26.37 17.30 -19.43
C ASN A 85 -27.22 16.27 -20.22
N GLY A 86 -27.99 15.41 -19.53
CA GLY A 86 -28.76 14.30 -20.14
C GLY A 86 -30.18 14.63 -20.63
N SER A 87 -30.61 15.90 -20.68
CA SER A 87 -32.00 16.26 -21.00
C SER A 87 -32.22 16.68 -22.45
N THR A 88 -32.03 15.79 -23.43
CA THR A 88 -32.63 15.93 -24.78
C THR A 88 -32.58 14.62 -25.56
N ALA A 89 -33.71 13.95 -25.72
CA ALA A 89 -34.32 13.56 -27.01
C ALA A 89 -35.44 12.48 -26.86
N PRO A 90 -36.42 12.44 -27.78
CA PRO A 90 -37.80 12.01 -27.48
C PRO A 90 -38.30 10.76 -28.24
N GLY A 91 -39.45 10.24 -27.80
CA GLY A 91 -40.41 9.44 -28.58
C GLY A 91 -40.41 7.94 -28.26
N ALA A 92 -41.31 7.40 -27.42
CA ALA A 92 -42.74 7.09 -27.67
C ALA A 92 -42.91 6.21 -28.94
N VAL A 93 -43.56 5.04 -28.91
CA VAL A 93 -44.98 4.83 -28.60
C VAL A 93 -45.24 3.34 -28.25
N ASN A 94 -46.13 3.12 -27.27
CA ASN A 94 -46.72 1.83 -26.90
C ASN A 94 -47.97 1.52 -27.75
N THR A 95 -48.19 0.27 -28.20
CA THR A 95 -49.55 -0.32 -28.34
C THR A 95 -49.52 -1.86 -28.33
N PRO A 96 -50.52 -2.55 -27.73
CA PRO A 96 -50.56 -4.02 -27.53
C PRO A 96 -51.43 -4.75 -28.59
N VAL A 97 -51.40 -6.10 -28.66
CA VAL A 97 -52.54 -7.05 -28.94
C VAL A 97 -52.11 -8.46 -29.46
N ILE A 98 -52.50 -9.49 -28.67
CA ILE A 98 -53.00 -10.88 -28.97
C ILE A 98 -52.08 -11.99 -29.56
N PRO A 99 -52.09 -13.24 -29.01
CA PRO A 99 -51.31 -14.38 -29.51
C PRO A 99 -52.11 -15.30 -30.45
N SER A 100 -51.50 -15.85 -31.52
CA SER A 100 -51.94 -17.12 -32.11
C SER A 100 -50.91 -17.78 -33.06
N MET A 101 -50.58 -19.03 -32.72
CA MET A 101 -50.17 -20.22 -33.49
C MET A 101 -49.40 -20.13 -34.85
N THR A 102 -48.10 -20.45 -34.77
CA THR A 102 -47.16 -21.25 -35.63
C THR A 102 -47.71 -22.04 -36.85
N PRO A 103 -46.95 -22.47 -37.91
CA PRO A 103 -45.62 -22.13 -38.54
C PRO A 103 -45.69 -21.95 -40.11
N PRO A 104 -44.62 -22.00 -40.98
CA PRO A 104 -43.14 -21.99 -40.80
C PRO A 104 -42.36 -20.93 -41.62
N ALA A 105 -41.11 -20.70 -41.19
CA ALA A 105 -39.92 -20.32 -41.97
C ALA A 105 -39.95 -19.03 -42.83
N GLU A 106 -39.42 -17.95 -42.25
CA GLU A 106 -38.62 -16.98 -43.01
C GLU A 106 -37.45 -16.50 -42.14
N THR A 107 -36.25 -16.56 -42.72
CA THR A 107 -34.96 -16.29 -42.09
C THR A 107 -34.85 -14.82 -41.68
N GLN A 108 -35.03 -14.50 -40.39
CA GLN A 108 -34.63 -13.18 -39.89
C GLN A 108 -33.10 -13.13 -39.74
N PRO A 109 -32.43 -12.04 -40.15
CA PRO A 109 -31.01 -11.88 -39.88
C PRO A 109 -30.82 -11.82 -38.35
N ILE A 110 -30.00 -12.72 -37.82
CA ILE A 110 -29.50 -12.61 -36.45
C ILE A 110 -28.73 -11.30 -36.36
N ILE A 111 -29.29 -10.34 -35.63
CA ILE A 111 -28.54 -9.18 -35.15
C ILE A 111 -27.65 -9.71 -34.02
N THR A 112 -26.39 -9.97 -34.34
CA THR A 112 -25.38 -10.30 -33.34
C THR A 112 -25.33 -9.16 -32.32
N PRO A 113 -25.48 -9.42 -31.00
CA PRO A 113 -25.27 -8.37 -30.01
C PRO A 113 -23.85 -7.79 -30.20
N PRO A 114 -23.64 -6.47 -30.02
CA PRO A 114 -22.29 -5.92 -30.05
C PRO A 114 -21.39 -6.72 -29.09
N PRO A 115 -20.13 -6.98 -29.46
CA PRO A 115 -19.22 -7.72 -28.59
C PRO A 115 -19.21 -7.02 -27.23
N VAL A 116 -19.57 -7.76 -26.18
CA VAL A 116 -19.38 -7.32 -24.80
C VAL A 116 -17.87 -7.15 -24.66
N GLU A 117 -17.40 -5.93 -24.48
CA GLU A 117 -15.99 -5.67 -24.17
C GLU A 117 -15.66 -6.43 -22.88
N THR A 118 -14.91 -7.51 -23.00
CA THR A 118 -14.31 -8.20 -21.85
C THR A 118 -13.49 -7.16 -21.09
N PRO A 119 -13.69 -6.97 -19.78
CA PRO A 119 -12.92 -5.98 -19.03
C PRO A 119 -11.42 -6.30 -19.18
N SER A 120 -10.69 -5.46 -19.90
CA SER A 120 -9.23 -5.54 -19.93
C SER A 120 -8.74 -5.40 -18.49
N PRO A 121 -7.85 -6.30 -18.00
CA PRO A 121 -7.35 -6.21 -16.63
C PRO A 121 -6.68 -4.84 -16.46
N GLN A 122 -7.25 -4.00 -15.59
CA GLN A 122 -6.68 -2.70 -15.23
C GLN A 122 -5.57 -2.99 -14.21
N VAL A 123 -4.31 -2.97 -14.66
CA VAL A 123 -3.16 -2.86 -13.75
C VAL A 123 -3.00 -1.39 -13.40
N ASP A 124 -3.04 -1.07 -12.11
CA ASP A 124 -2.88 0.29 -11.61
C ASP A 124 -1.40 0.64 -11.42
N SER A 125 -0.62 -0.30 -10.87
CA SER A 125 0.81 -0.12 -10.65
C SER A 125 1.58 -1.43 -10.70
N VAL A 126 2.84 -1.29 -11.08
CA VAL A 126 3.85 -2.34 -11.09
C VAL A 126 5.04 -1.80 -10.31
N THR A 127 5.61 -2.60 -9.42
CA THR A 127 6.75 -2.17 -8.59
C THR A 127 7.76 -3.30 -8.46
N ILE A 128 8.99 -3.04 -8.86
CA ILE A 128 10.12 -3.95 -8.67
C ILE A 128 10.58 -3.89 -7.21
N TYR A 129 10.96 -5.05 -6.69
CA TYR A 129 11.59 -5.21 -5.39
C TYR A 129 12.93 -5.93 -5.54
N VAL A 130 13.93 -5.41 -4.84
CA VAL A 130 15.27 -5.98 -4.75
C VAL A 130 15.56 -6.26 -3.28
N ALA A 131 15.86 -7.52 -2.94
CA ALA A 131 16.10 -7.95 -1.56
C ALA A 131 14.99 -7.54 -0.56
N GLY A 132 13.74 -7.42 -1.03
CA GLY A 132 12.58 -7.04 -0.22
C GLY A 132 12.35 -5.53 -0.06
N GLN A 133 13.21 -4.69 -0.62
CA GLN A 133 13.02 -3.24 -0.69
C GLN A 133 12.44 -2.86 -2.04
N SER A 134 11.49 -1.94 -2.07
CA SER A 134 10.98 -1.41 -3.35
C SER A 134 12.06 -0.59 -4.05
N VAL A 135 12.00 -0.50 -5.38
CA VAL A 135 12.97 0.29 -6.14
C VAL A 135 12.94 1.77 -5.75
N ASP A 136 11.79 2.31 -5.35
CA ASP A 136 11.67 3.66 -4.80
C ASP A 136 12.46 3.83 -3.49
N GLU A 137 12.45 2.83 -2.59
CA GLU A 137 13.24 2.85 -1.35
C GLU A 137 14.75 2.75 -1.61
N LEU A 138 15.14 2.27 -2.78
CA LEU A 138 16.52 2.17 -3.25
C LEU A 138 16.92 3.36 -4.14
N ASP A 139 16.12 4.43 -4.13
CA ASP A 139 16.33 5.61 -4.99
C ASP A 139 16.46 5.26 -6.48
N GLY A 140 15.80 4.20 -6.94
CA GLY A 140 15.83 3.76 -8.33
C GLY A 140 17.03 2.91 -8.73
N GLN A 141 17.93 2.54 -7.80
CA GLN A 141 19.21 1.91 -8.16
C GLN A 141 19.68 0.84 -7.18
N PHE A 142 20.43 -0.16 -7.68
CA PHE A 142 21.23 -1.05 -6.82
C PHE A 142 22.48 -1.55 -7.55
N ALA A 143 23.39 -2.18 -6.81
CA ALA A 143 24.61 -2.77 -7.37
C ALA A 143 24.58 -4.30 -7.31
N MET A 144 25.02 -4.94 -8.39
CA MET A 144 25.43 -6.34 -8.38
C MET A 144 26.95 -6.38 -8.20
N ASN A 145 27.38 -6.96 -7.09
CA ASN A 145 28.78 -7.18 -6.79
C ASN A 145 29.04 -8.69 -6.81
N PRO A 146 29.90 -9.20 -7.71
CA PRO A 146 30.23 -10.62 -7.78
C PRO A 146 30.70 -11.25 -6.46
N GLU A 147 31.26 -10.47 -5.53
CA GLU A 147 31.63 -10.92 -4.18
C GLU A 147 30.40 -11.27 -3.31
N TYR A 148 29.27 -10.58 -3.52
CA TYR A 148 28.05 -10.69 -2.72
C TYR A 148 26.87 -11.29 -3.47
N ASN A 149 26.99 -11.49 -4.79
CA ASN A 149 25.97 -12.12 -5.60
C ASN A 149 25.79 -13.59 -5.20
N GLY A 150 24.61 -14.12 -5.49
CA GLY A 150 24.29 -15.53 -5.28
C GLY A 150 25.08 -16.46 -6.21
N PRO A 151 24.91 -17.79 -6.04
CA PRO A 151 25.54 -18.80 -6.88
C PRO A 151 25.33 -18.52 -8.37
N GLY A 152 26.40 -18.66 -9.16
CA GLY A 152 26.37 -18.36 -10.60
C GLY A 152 26.37 -16.86 -10.93
N ASN A 153 26.81 -16.00 -10.00
CA ASN A 153 26.83 -14.55 -10.17
C ASN A 153 25.42 -13.96 -10.40
N THR A 154 24.46 -14.44 -9.59
CA THR A 154 23.04 -14.14 -9.79
C THR A 154 22.44 -13.27 -8.68
N GLN A 155 21.41 -12.51 -9.02
CA GLN A 155 20.57 -11.77 -8.08
C GLN A 155 19.10 -11.97 -8.45
N THR A 156 18.26 -12.35 -7.48
CA THR A 156 16.82 -12.45 -7.71
C THR A 156 16.13 -11.13 -7.39
N VAL A 157 15.27 -10.69 -8.30
CA VAL A 157 14.35 -9.56 -8.11
C VAL A 157 12.90 -10.06 -8.24
N SER A 158 11.97 -9.32 -7.66
CA SER A 158 10.54 -9.64 -7.75
C SER A 158 9.74 -8.43 -8.19
N VAL A 159 8.51 -8.66 -8.64
CA VAL A 159 7.57 -7.60 -9.00
C VAL A 159 6.26 -7.78 -8.23
N ALA A 160 5.76 -6.68 -7.68
CA ALA A 160 4.41 -6.58 -7.14
C ALA A 160 3.51 -5.89 -8.16
N ILE A 161 2.30 -6.43 -8.35
CA ILE A 161 1.33 -5.95 -9.33
C ILE A 161 0.06 -5.63 -8.56
N PHE A 162 -0.43 -4.39 -8.73
CA PHE A 162 -1.65 -3.93 -8.08
C PHE A 162 -2.73 -3.61 -9.12
N PRO A 163 -4.01 -3.95 -8.83
CA PRO A 163 -4.46 -4.68 -7.64
C PRO A 163 -4.06 -6.16 -7.68
N ALA A 164 -3.86 -6.78 -6.50
CA ALA A 164 -3.43 -8.18 -6.39
C ALA A 164 -4.43 -9.21 -6.95
N THR A 165 -5.64 -8.76 -7.32
CA THR A 165 -6.66 -9.56 -8.00
C THR A 165 -6.40 -9.74 -9.49
N VAL A 166 -5.46 -8.99 -10.07
CA VAL A 166 -5.12 -9.11 -11.50
C VAL A 166 -4.39 -10.43 -11.74
N ASN A 167 -4.92 -11.24 -12.66
CA ASN A 167 -4.19 -12.40 -13.18
C ASN A 167 -3.16 -11.94 -14.23
N ALA A 168 -1.92 -11.77 -13.79
CA ALA A 168 -0.81 -11.35 -14.65
C ALA A 168 0.02 -12.52 -15.22
N ALA A 169 -0.36 -13.77 -14.94
CA ALA A 169 0.41 -14.93 -15.39
C ALA A 169 0.53 -14.95 -16.93
N GLY A 170 1.75 -14.98 -17.44
CA GLY A 170 2.04 -14.96 -18.88
C GLY A 170 2.06 -13.56 -19.53
N TYR A 171 1.82 -12.50 -18.77
CA TYR A 171 1.84 -11.10 -19.25
C TYR A 171 2.95 -10.26 -18.60
N ILE A 172 3.83 -10.88 -17.82
CA ILE A 172 4.96 -10.22 -17.17
C ILE A 172 6.18 -10.38 -18.06
N GLU A 173 6.67 -9.26 -18.58
CA GLU A 173 7.81 -9.20 -19.48
C GLU A 173 8.97 -8.51 -18.78
N TRP A 174 10.09 -9.23 -18.61
CA TRP A 174 11.34 -8.66 -18.10
C TRP A 174 12.29 -8.39 -19.26
N SER A 175 12.99 -7.27 -19.20
CA SER A 175 13.99 -6.89 -20.19
C SER A 175 15.22 -6.26 -19.53
N SER A 176 16.36 -6.44 -20.17
CA SER A 176 17.61 -5.74 -19.85
C SER A 176 17.96 -4.81 -21.00
N SER A 177 18.42 -3.60 -20.70
CA SER A 177 18.93 -2.66 -21.71
C SER A 177 20.21 -3.15 -22.39
N ASP A 178 20.97 -4.02 -21.72
CA ASP A 178 22.17 -4.67 -22.25
C ASP A 178 22.30 -6.09 -21.67
N PRO A 179 21.78 -7.10 -22.40
CA PRO A 179 21.83 -8.51 -21.99
C PRO A 179 23.23 -9.09 -21.89
N ASP A 180 24.24 -8.48 -22.53
CA ASP A 180 25.64 -8.94 -22.48
C ASP A 180 26.33 -8.53 -21.16
N VAL A 181 25.80 -7.53 -20.46
CA VAL A 181 26.25 -7.11 -19.12
C VAL A 181 25.43 -7.79 -18.03
N ILE A 182 24.09 -7.72 -18.09
CA ILE A 182 23.18 -8.44 -17.20
C ILE A 182 22.07 -9.07 -18.03
N SER A 183 21.96 -10.40 -17.97
CA SER A 183 20.87 -11.15 -18.59
C SER A 183 19.72 -11.36 -17.59
N VAL A 184 18.48 -11.41 -18.11
CA VAL A 184 17.25 -11.62 -17.33
C VAL A 184 16.68 -13.01 -17.64
N THR A 185 16.33 -13.77 -16.60
CA THR A 185 15.65 -15.06 -16.74
C THR A 185 14.42 -15.07 -15.81
N PRO A 186 13.21 -14.83 -16.34
CA PRO A 186 11.98 -14.93 -15.57
C PRO A 186 11.79 -16.35 -15.02
N ASN A 187 11.43 -16.46 -13.74
CA ASN A 187 11.10 -17.74 -13.14
C ASN A 187 9.63 -18.11 -13.44
N GLU A 188 9.21 -19.32 -13.02
CA GLU A 188 7.82 -19.77 -13.18
C GLU A 188 6.83 -18.74 -12.60
N GLY A 189 5.80 -18.41 -13.37
CA GLY A 189 4.81 -17.37 -13.02
C GLY A 189 5.24 -15.92 -13.29
N GLY A 190 6.52 -15.67 -13.62
CA GLY A 190 7.03 -14.36 -14.06
C GLY A 190 7.15 -13.27 -12.98
N THR A 191 6.58 -13.47 -11.79
CA THR A 191 6.63 -12.49 -10.69
C THR A 191 8.01 -12.36 -10.04
N THR A 192 8.92 -13.30 -10.33
CA THR A 192 10.32 -13.19 -9.96
C THR A 192 11.19 -13.40 -11.19
N CYS A 193 12.34 -12.73 -11.21
CA CYS A 193 13.31 -12.82 -12.29
C CYS A 193 14.71 -13.00 -11.69
N THR A 194 15.47 -13.90 -12.27
CA THR A 194 16.88 -14.09 -11.95
C THR A 194 17.71 -13.23 -12.89
N LEU A 195 18.46 -12.30 -12.33
CA LEU A 195 19.45 -11.49 -13.03
C LEU A 195 20.79 -12.23 -12.95
N THR A 196 21.47 -12.40 -14.08
CA THR A 196 22.82 -12.99 -14.13
C THR A 196 23.78 -11.95 -14.66
N GLN A 197 24.78 -11.59 -13.85
CA GLN A 197 25.80 -10.65 -14.26
C GLN A 197 26.87 -11.36 -15.11
N LEU A 198 27.06 -10.88 -16.33
CA LEU A 198 27.97 -11.42 -17.35
C LEU A 198 29.15 -10.46 -17.61
N GLY A 199 28.98 -9.17 -17.36
CA GLY A 199 29.99 -8.14 -17.54
C GLY A 199 29.94 -7.05 -16.47
N GLU A 200 30.76 -6.01 -16.67
CA GLU A 200 30.72 -4.77 -15.89
C GLU A 200 29.99 -3.67 -16.66
N GLY A 201 29.33 -2.77 -15.96
CA GLY A 201 28.60 -1.67 -16.60
C GLY A 201 27.44 -1.13 -15.78
N THR A 202 26.73 -0.17 -16.35
CA THR A 202 25.48 0.36 -15.77
C THR A 202 24.37 0.11 -16.77
N ILE A 203 23.35 -0.62 -16.35
CA ILE A 203 22.24 -1.04 -17.21
C ILE A 203 20.91 -0.73 -16.55
N THR A 204 19.81 -0.83 -17.30
CA THR A 204 18.45 -0.70 -16.78
C THR A 204 17.72 -2.03 -16.96
N ILE A 205 17.14 -2.54 -15.88
CA ILE A 205 16.19 -3.66 -15.94
C ILE A 205 14.79 -3.07 -15.91
N THR A 206 13.93 -3.50 -16.83
CA THR A 206 12.54 -3.06 -16.93
C THR A 206 11.61 -4.25 -16.85
N VAL A 207 10.54 -4.14 -16.08
CA VAL A 207 9.41 -5.07 -16.09
C VAL A 207 8.18 -4.38 -16.63
N THR A 208 7.45 -5.03 -17.52
CA THR A 208 6.21 -4.54 -18.11
C THR A 208 5.09 -5.55 -17.90
N VAL A 209 3.93 -5.07 -17.45
CA VAL A 209 2.72 -5.88 -17.26
C VAL A 209 1.53 -5.11 -17.82
N PHE A 210 0.85 -5.66 -18.83
CA PHE A 210 -0.28 -4.99 -19.51
C PHE A 210 -0.01 -3.53 -19.93
N GLY A 211 1.24 -3.23 -20.30
CA GLY A 211 1.67 -1.88 -20.73
C GLY A 211 2.05 -0.93 -19.60
N VAL A 212 1.89 -1.33 -18.33
CA VAL A 212 2.41 -0.60 -17.17
C VAL A 212 3.80 -1.12 -16.85
N SER A 213 4.77 -0.22 -16.67
CA SER A 213 6.17 -0.60 -16.49
C SER A 213 6.79 0.01 -15.24
N ASP A 214 7.77 -0.69 -14.68
CA ASP A 214 8.70 -0.17 -13.69
C ASP A 214 10.14 -0.55 -14.07
N SER A 215 11.11 0.24 -13.61
CA SER A 215 12.51 0.09 -14.02
C SER A 215 13.49 0.38 -12.90
N VAL A 216 14.62 -0.31 -12.91
CA VAL A 216 15.71 -0.13 -11.94
C VAL A 216 17.04 -0.03 -12.64
N THR A 217 17.87 0.92 -12.19
CA THR A 217 19.26 1.05 -12.63
C THR A 217 20.12 0.05 -11.87
N VAL A 218 20.92 -0.73 -12.58
CA VAL A 218 21.79 -1.75 -11.98
C VAL A 218 23.24 -1.45 -12.31
N PHE A 219 24.06 -1.32 -11.27
CA PHE A 219 25.51 -1.19 -11.38
C PHE A 219 26.16 -2.57 -11.28
N ALA A 220 26.60 -3.11 -12.41
CA ALA A 220 27.36 -4.35 -12.48
C ALA A 220 28.84 -4.03 -12.19
N LEU A 221 29.29 -4.34 -10.97
CA LEU A 221 30.65 -4.05 -10.53
C LEU A 221 31.64 -5.11 -11.04
N ASN A 222 32.90 -4.72 -11.17
CA ASN A 222 33.95 -5.58 -11.69
C ASN A 222 34.13 -6.85 -10.84
N MET A 223 34.43 -7.98 -11.49
CA MET A 223 34.77 -9.23 -10.79
C MET A 223 36.15 -9.09 -10.13
N PRO A 224 36.31 -9.46 -8.84
CA PRO A 224 37.64 -9.54 -8.26
C PRO A 224 38.45 -10.58 -9.05
N SER A 225 39.58 -10.13 -9.60
CA SER A 225 40.55 -10.92 -10.35
C SER A 225 41.19 -12.03 -9.52
#